data_AF-A0A496RZ53-F1
#
_entry.id   AF-A0A496RZ53-F1
#
_cell.length_a   1.000
_cell.length_b   1.000
_cell.length_c   1.000
_cell.angle_alpha   90.00
_cell.angle_beta   90.00
_cell.angle_gamma   90.00
#
_symmetry.space_group_name_H-M   'P 1'
#
loop_
_entity.id
_entity.type
_entity.pdbx_description
1 polymer ?
#
loop_
_entity_poly.entity_id
_entity_poly.type
_entity_poly.pdbx_seq_one_letter_code
_entity_poly.pdbx_strand_id
1 'polypeptide(L)'
;MVSLIKNPLTQSYYKDKICQLFHVEPSLLLNLNKKSKSSKATSVCQPGRQETFDLEETLPIFERNVVKFLLHYPQYISWFDLDELFSEIKHPQLASLLEKIVKSYQDMGKVDMENLMLELDPSLQRFIARWVLERDKPVDSEEIAHGLLHQLQERRFKGLLKDIKEAEEKGDWQKLSLLLRQKNKFACNLKRR
;
A
#
# COMPACT_ATOMS: atom_id res chain seq x y z
N MET A 1 6.57 12.20 27.78
CA MET A 1 7.66 13.19 27.92
C MET A 1 7.93 13.57 29.38
N VAL A 2 6.97 14.04 30.19
CA VAL A 2 7.20 14.33 31.63
C VAL A 2 7.58 13.07 32.44
N SER A 3 7.10 11.90 32.01
CA SER A 3 7.44 10.58 32.57
C SER A 3 8.89 10.14 32.36
N LEU A 4 9.67 10.85 31.54
CA LEU A 4 11.09 10.57 31.32
C LEU A 4 12.00 11.26 32.34
N ILE A 5 11.47 12.18 33.15
CA ILE A 5 12.19 12.83 34.24
C ILE A 5 12.36 11.82 35.38
N LYS A 6 13.61 11.46 35.67
CA LYS A 6 13.97 10.43 36.67
C LYS A 6 13.72 10.87 38.11
N ASN A 7 13.82 12.17 38.39
CA ASN A 7 13.62 12.71 39.74
C ASN A 7 12.11 12.92 40.01
N PRO A 8 11.53 12.25 41.02
CA PRO A 8 10.10 12.22 41.26
C PRO A 8 9.52 13.57 41.72
N LEU A 9 10.29 14.38 42.45
CA LEU A 9 9.84 15.69 42.95
C LEU A 9 9.78 16.73 41.84
N THR A 10 10.79 16.72 40.96
CA THR A 10 10.75 17.56 39.75
C THR A 10 9.62 17.11 38.82
N GLN A 11 9.37 15.80 38.75
CA GLN A 11 8.32 15.25 37.90
C GLN A 11 6.92 15.67 38.38
N SER A 12 6.65 15.67 39.69
CA SER A 12 5.37 16.16 40.22
C SER A 12 5.20 17.66 40.00
N TYR A 13 6.24 18.45 40.25
CA TYR A 13 6.21 19.91 40.01
C TYR A 13 5.83 20.27 38.57
N TYR A 14 6.42 19.60 37.58
CA TYR A 14 6.07 19.83 36.16
C TYR A 14 4.67 19.34 35.82
N LYS A 15 4.19 18.24 36.40
CA LYS A 15 2.81 17.78 36.21
C LYS A 15 1.82 18.83 36.72
N ASP A 16 2.05 19.37 37.91
CA ASP A 16 1.17 20.36 38.51
C ASP A 16 1.16 21.67 37.71
N LYS A 17 2.32 22.13 37.23
CA LYS A 17 2.40 23.28 36.32
C LYS A 17 1.65 23.07 35.02
N ILE A 18 1.69 21.87 34.44
CA ILE A 18 0.95 21.55 33.21
C ILE A 18 -0.55 21.55 33.48
N CYS A 19 -1.00 20.95 34.59
CA CYS A 19 -2.40 21.00 34.99
C CYS A 19 -2.90 22.44 35.17
N GLN A 20 -2.09 23.30 35.79
CA GLN A 20 -2.42 24.71 36.01
C GLN A 20 -2.45 25.53 34.72
N LEU A 21 -1.45 25.38 33.85
CA LEU A 21 -1.34 26.16 32.61
C LEU A 21 -2.39 25.80 31.56
N PHE A 22 -2.77 24.53 31.50
CA PHE A 22 -3.71 24.03 30.49
C PHE A 22 -5.12 23.78 31.05
N HIS A 23 -5.36 24.09 32.33
CA HIS A 23 -6.62 23.85 33.03
C HIS A 23 -7.13 22.40 32.87
N VAL A 24 -6.22 21.44 32.91
CA VAL A 24 -6.52 20.02 32.74
C VAL A 24 -6.51 19.35 34.10
N GLU A 25 -7.51 18.50 34.35
CA GLU A 25 -7.61 17.74 35.59
C GLU A 25 -6.44 16.73 35.73
N PRO A 26 -5.77 16.64 36.89
CA PRO A 26 -4.59 15.77 37.07
C PRO A 26 -4.84 14.28 36.76
N SER A 27 -6.08 13.83 36.93
CA SER A 27 -6.57 12.49 36.63
C SER A 27 -6.39 12.14 35.14
N LEU A 28 -6.53 13.12 34.23
CA LEU A 28 -6.38 12.93 32.79
C LEU A 28 -4.92 12.72 32.37
N LEU A 29 -3.96 13.40 33.00
CA LEU A 29 -2.53 13.20 32.72
C LEU A 29 -2.04 11.81 33.15
N LEU A 30 -2.58 11.27 34.24
CA LEU A 30 -2.27 9.91 34.71
C LEU A 30 -2.78 8.85 33.72
N ASN A 31 -3.95 9.07 33.10
CA ASN A 31 -4.54 8.15 32.14
C ASN A 31 -3.77 8.14 30.80
N LEU A 32 -3.22 9.27 30.37
CA LEU A 32 -2.40 9.35 29.16
C LEU A 32 -1.09 8.57 29.28
N ASN A 33 -0.50 8.54 30.48
CA ASN A 33 0.78 7.86 30.73
C ASN A 33 0.63 6.33 30.83
N LYS A 34 -0.58 5.80 31.02
CA LYS A 34 -0.88 4.35 31.00
C LYS A 34 -0.96 3.78 29.59
N LYS A 35 -1.28 4.61 28.57
CA LYS A 35 -1.40 4.15 27.17
C LYS A 35 -0.07 3.83 26.48
N SER A 36 1.08 4.15 27.08
CA SER A 36 2.39 3.99 26.42
C SER A 36 3.25 2.83 26.93
N LYS A 37 2.71 1.92 27.76
CA LYS A 37 3.42 0.72 28.22
C LYS A 37 2.52 -0.52 28.17
N SER A 38 2.13 -0.94 26.97
CA SER A 38 1.66 -2.30 26.73
C SER A 38 1.67 -2.59 25.22
N SER A 39 2.84 -2.98 24.73
CA SER A 39 2.95 -3.89 23.60
C SER A 39 2.90 -5.32 24.15
N LYS A 40 1.68 -5.87 24.28
CA LYS A 40 1.37 -7.31 24.16
C LYS A 40 -0.14 -7.52 24.27
N ALA A 41 -0.67 -8.25 23.30
CA ALA A 41 -2.08 -8.53 23.06
C ALA A 41 -2.83 -9.10 24.28
N THR A 42 -4.08 -8.67 24.47
CA THR A 42 -5.23 -9.53 24.81
C THR A 42 -6.51 -8.75 24.46
N SER A 43 -7.23 -9.24 23.46
CA SER A 43 -8.56 -8.77 23.08
C SER A 43 -9.58 -9.15 24.15
N VAL A 44 -10.28 -8.17 24.73
CA VAL A 44 -11.61 -8.38 25.32
C VAL A 44 -12.48 -7.18 24.97
N CYS A 45 -13.68 -7.50 24.51
CA CYS A 45 -14.57 -6.74 23.65
C CYS A 45 -15.10 -5.40 24.21
N GLN A 46 -15.20 -4.41 23.34
CA GLN A 46 -16.39 -3.54 23.26
C GLN A 46 -16.99 -3.70 21.85
N PRO A 47 -18.30 -3.98 21.71
CA PRO A 47 -18.92 -4.31 20.43
C PRO A 47 -19.21 -3.00 19.67
N GLY A 48 -18.74 -2.91 18.43
CA GLY A 48 -19.14 -1.86 17.50
C GLY A 48 -18.01 -0.97 16.97
N ARG A 49 -16.91 -1.56 16.46
CA ARG A 49 -16.00 -0.96 15.44
C ARG A 49 -14.75 -1.83 15.23
N GLN A 50 -14.88 -3.11 14.87
CA GLN A 50 -13.68 -3.95 14.65
C GLN A 50 -13.71 -4.87 13.42
N GLU A 51 -14.76 -4.87 12.61
CA GLU A 51 -14.82 -5.76 11.43
C GLU A 51 -14.01 -5.25 10.21
N THR A 52 -13.41 -4.05 10.26
CA THR A 52 -12.81 -3.43 9.05
C THR A 52 -11.30 -3.55 8.94
N PHE A 53 -10.59 -4.03 9.97
CA PHE A 53 -9.13 -4.15 9.92
C PHE A 53 -8.64 -5.43 9.23
N ASP A 54 -9.43 -6.51 9.23
CA ASP A 54 -9.00 -7.81 8.72
C ASP A 54 -8.87 -7.87 7.18
N LEU A 55 -9.60 -7.02 6.45
CA LEU A 55 -9.53 -6.98 4.98
C LEU A 55 -8.31 -6.23 4.45
N GLU A 56 -7.74 -5.29 5.21
CA GLU A 56 -6.58 -4.52 4.75
C GLU A 56 -5.25 -5.26 4.96
N GLU A 57 -5.18 -6.13 5.98
CA GLU A 57 -4.04 -7.02 6.21
C GLU A 57 -4.01 -8.22 5.26
N THR A 58 -5.14 -8.58 4.65
CA THR A 58 -5.24 -9.72 3.73
C THR A 58 -4.93 -9.36 2.28
N LEU A 59 -4.92 -8.07 1.92
CA LEU A 59 -4.63 -7.62 0.55
C LEU A 59 -3.13 -7.66 0.25
N PRO A 60 -2.72 -8.15 -0.93
CA PRO A 60 -1.31 -8.11 -1.34
C PRO A 60 -0.77 -6.67 -1.37
N ILE A 61 0.30 -6.42 -0.61
CA ILE A 61 0.90 -5.09 -0.43
C ILE A 61 1.23 -4.42 -1.76
N PHE A 62 1.77 -5.18 -2.72
CA PHE A 62 2.11 -4.66 -4.05
C PHE A 62 0.87 -4.18 -4.82
N GLU A 63 -0.14 -5.03 -4.93
CA GLU A 63 -1.36 -4.73 -5.70
C GLU A 63 -2.09 -3.53 -5.10
N ARG A 64 -2.17 -3.49 -3.76
CA ARG A 64 -2.69 -2.35 -3.03
C ARG A 64 -1.93 -1.06 -3.36
N ASN A 65 -0.60 -1.08 -3.32
CA ASN A 65 0.21 0.11 -3.55
C ASN A 65 0.07 0.63 -4.97
N VAL A 66 0.03 -0.28 -5.96
CA VAL A 66 -0.22 0.08 -7.37
C VAL A 66 -1.57 0.76 -7.52
N VAL A 67 -2.63 0.13 -7.01
CA VAL A 67 -4.00 0.67 -7.16
C VAL A 67 -4.17 1.98 -6.41
N LYS A 68 -3.65 2.08 -5.17
CA LYS A 68 -3.63 3.34 -4.42
C LYS A 68 -2.88 4.43 -5.20
N PHE A 69 -1.71 4.13 -5.75
CA PHE A 69 -0.92 5.10 -6.51
C PHE A 69 -1.66 5.60 -7.75
N LEU A 70 -2.20 4.69 -8.56
CA LEU A 70 -2.91 5.05 -9.80
C LEU A 70 -4.24 5.78 -9.53
N LEU A 71 -4.86 5.54 -8.38
CA LEU A 71 -6.02 6.31 -7.93
C LEU A 71 -5.68 7.79 -7.69
N HIS A 72 -4.52 8.07 -7.09
CA HIS A 72 -4.06 9.44 -6.83
C HIS A 72 -3.41 10.10 -8.05
N TYR A 73 -2.70 9.33 -8.86
CA TYR A 73 -1.94 9.81 -10.00
C TYR A 73 -2.24 8.99 -11.26
N PRO A 74 -3.45 9.13 -11.83
CA PRO A 74 -3.85 8.36 -13.00
C PRO A 74 -3.06 8.73 -14.28
N GLN A 75 -2.38 9.88 -14.28
CA GLN A 75 -1.49 10.29 -15.36
C GLN A 75 -0.36 9.28 -15.65
N TYR A 76 0.08 8.54 -14.63
CA TYR A 76 1.12 7.51 -14.78
C TYR A 76 0.59 6.19 -15.35
N ILE A 77 -0.72 6.03 -15.57
CA ILE A 77 -1.28 4.83 -16.22
C ILE A 77 -0.57 4.55 -17.54
N SER A 78 -0.22 5.61 -18.29
CA SER A 78 0.49 5.50 -19.58
C SER A 78 1.93 4.97 -19.47
N TRP A 79 2.52 4.97 -18.28
CA TRP A 79 3.88 4.48 -18.05
C TRP A 79 3.93 2.97 -17.80
N PHE A 80 2.80 2.37 -17.46
CA PHE A 80 2.67 0.94 -17.22
C PHE A 80 2.23 0.22 -18.50
N ASP A 81 2.78 -0.98 -18.71
CA ASP A 81 2.20 -1.94 -19.64
C ASP A 81 0.94 -2.52 -18.98
N LEU A 82 -0.23 -2.15 -19.50
CA LEU A 82 -1.53 -2.52 -18.90
C LEU A 82 -1.74 -4.03 -18.89
N ASP A 83 -1.34 -4.72 -19.95
CA ASP A 83 -1.49 -6.19 -20.05
C ASP A 83 -0.64 -6.88 -18.98
N GLU A 84 0.59 -6.40 -18.78
CA GLU A 84 1.48 -6.88 -17.72
C GLU A 84 0.91 -6.57 -16.33
N LEU A 85 0.39 -5.35 -16.13
CA LEU A 85 -0.18 -4.90 -14.87
C LEU A 85 -1.40 -5.75 -14.46
N PHE A 86 -2.32 -5.99 -15.39
CA PHE A 86 -3.50 -6.84 -15.14
C PHE A 86 -3.13 -8.30 -14.85
N SER A 87 -2.05 -8.82 -15.45
CA SER A 87 -1.58 -10.19 -15.21
C SER A 87 -0.98 -10.40 -13.81
N GLU A 88 -0.41 -9.34 -13.22
CA GLU A 88 0.25 -9.39 -11.90
C GLU A 88 -0.74 -9.19 -10.74
N ILE A 89 -1.86 -8.50 -10.98
CA ILE A 89 -2.91 -8.31 -9.96
C ILE A 89 -3.79 -9.55 -9.92
N LYS A 90 -3.55 -10.41 -8.93
CA LYS A 90 -4.29 -11.67 -8.76
C LYS A 90 -5.54 -11.49 -7.92
N HIS A 91 -5.62 -10.43 -7.11
CA HIS A 91 -6.77 -10.21 -6.25
C HIS A 91 -7.96 -9.69 -7.07
N PRO A 92 -9.10 -10.41 -7.10
CA PRO A 92 -10.19 -10.13 -8.02
C PRO A 92 -10.80 -8.73 -7.81
N GLN A 93 -10.90 -8.27 -6.57
CA GLN A 93 -11.44 -6.95 -6.26
C GLN A 93 -10.48 -5.80 -6.59
N LEU A 94 -9.17 -6.05 -6.57
CA LEU A 94 -8.18 -5.03 -6.95
C LEU A 94 -8.04 -4.97 -8.47
N ALA A 95 -8.15 -6.12 -9.15
CA ALA A 95 -8.17 -6.19 -10.60
C ALA A 95 -9.38 -5.45 -11.18
N SER A 96 -10.58 -5.68 -10.66
CA SER A 96 -11.79 -4.98 -11.10
C SER A 96 -11.72 -3.48 -10.83
N LEU A 97 -11.17 -3.08 -9.68
CA LEU A 97 -10.95 -1.68 -9.34
C LEU A 97 -9.95 -1.02 -10.30
N LEU A 98 -8.81 -1.67 -10.57
CA LEU A 98 -7.82 -1.16 -11.51
C LEU A 98 -8.43 -1.00 -12.91
N GLU A 99 -9.17 -1.99 -13.39
CA GLU A 99 -9.78 -1.97 -14.71
C GLU A 99 -10.72 -0.77 -14.88
N LYS A 100 -11.51 -0.47 -13.85
CA LYS A 100 -12.39 0.70 -13.85
C LYS A 100 -11.63 2.02 -13.79
N ILE A 101 -10.56 2.10 -12.99
CA ILE A 101 -9.70 3.29 -12.95
C ILE A 101 -9.10 3.56 -14.32
N VAL A 102 -8.59 2.51 -14.99
CA VAL A 102 -8.00 2.60 -16.33
C VAL A 102 -9.06 3.01 -17.36
N LYS A 103 -10.23 2.36 -17.37
CA LYS A 103 -11.34 2.70 -18.27
C LYS A 103 -11.82 4.14 -18.08
N SER A 104 -12.11 4.53 -16.84
CA SER A 104 -12.51 5.91 -16.52
C SER A 104 -11.48 6.93 -16.99
N TYR A 105 -10.20 6.65 -16.81
CA TYR A 105 -9.14 7.55 -17.25
C TYR A 105 -9.02 7.59 -18.78
N GLN A 106 -9.18 6.47 -19.48
CA GLN A 106 -9.17 6.42 -20.95
C GLN A 106 -10.38 7.15 -21.55
N ASP A 107 -11.55 7.02 -20.95
CA ASP A 107 -12.81 7.58 -21.46
C ASP A 107 -12.94 9.09 -21.20
N MET A 108 -12.57 9.54 -19.99
CA MET A 108 -12.83 10.91 -19.52
C MET A 108 -11.55 11.74 -19.32
N GLY A 109 -10.36 11.14 -19.44
CA GLY A 109 -9.08 11.77 -19.07
C GLY A 109 -8.93 12.05 -17.58
N LYS A 110 -9.90 11.62 -16.76
CA LYS A 110 -9.96 11.78 -15.31
C LYS A 110 -10.62 10.57 -14.68
N VAL A 111 -10.19 10.25 -13.47
CA VAL A 111 -10.80 9.18 -12.69
C VAL A 111 -12.02 9.74 -11.98
N ASP A 112 -13.20 9.29 -12.39
CA ASP A 112 -14.47 9.68 -11.77
C ASP A 112 -14.71 8.84 -10.51
N MET A 113 -14.44 9.47 -9.36
CA MET A 113 -14.55 8.83 -8.07
C MET A 113 -15.99 8.50 -7.71
N GLU A 114 -16.97 9.31 -8.15
CA GLU A 114 -18.38 9.11 -7.82
C GLU A 114 -18.90 7.85 -8.51
N ASN A 115 -18.62 7.72 -9.81
CA ASN A 115 -18.96 6.52 -10.57
C ASN A 115 -18.20 5.28 -10.08
N LEU A 116 -16.92 5.42 -9.71
CA LEU A 116 -16.17 4.33 -9.09
C LEU A 116 -16.83 3.87 -7.78
N MET A 117 -17.20 4.81 -6.89
CA MET A 117 -17.82 4.44 -5.62
C MET A 117 -19.14 3.71 -5.82
N LEU A 118 -19.99 4.13 -6.77
CA LEU A 118 -21.31 3.53 -7.00
C LEU A 118 -21.26 2.07 -7.42
N GLU A 119 -20.25 1.67 -8.18
CA GLU A 119 -20.16 0.32 -8.75
C GLU A 119 -19.27 -0.66 -7.97
N LEU A 120 -18.78 -0.25 -6.80
CA LEU A 120 -17.87 -1.05 -5.97
C LEU A 120 -18.59 -1.60 -4.75
N ASP A 121 -18.09 -2.75 -4.27
CA ASP A 121 -18.59 -3.35 -3.04
C ASP A 121 -18.48 -2.36 -1.85
N PRO A 122 -19.46 -2.34 -0.92
CA PRO A 122 -19.47 -1.42 0.22
C PRO A 122 -18.23 -1.53 1.12
N SER A 123 -17.59 -2.71 1.15
CA SER A 123 -16.32 -2.93 1.83
C SER A 123 -15.19 -2.16 1.13
N LEU A 124 -15.04 -2.32 -0.19
CA LEU A 124 -14.04 -1.62 -1.02
C LEU A 124 -14.22 -0.10 -1.03
N GLN A 125 -15.46 0.38 -1.05
CA GLN A 125 -15.78 1.81 -0.98
C GLN A 125 -15.13 2.47 0.23
N ARG A 126 -15.23 1.86 1.42
CA ARG A 126 -14.60 2.40 2.64
C ARG A 126 -13.08 2.44 2.54
N PHE A 127 -12.46 1.45 1.90
CA PHE A 127 -11.00 1.40 1.69
C PHE A 127 -10.54 2.51 0.76
N ILE A 128 -11.22 2.69 -0.37
CA ILE A 128 -10.91 3.72 -1.36
C ILE A 128 -11.12 5.10 -0.77
N ALA A 129 -12.25 5.33 -0.09
CA ALA A 129 -12.52 6.61 0.57
C ALA A 129 -11.40 6.96 1.56
N ARG A 130 -10.88 5.97 2.31
CA ARG A 130 -9.73 6.17 3.19
C ARG A 130 -8.46 6.49 2.40
N TRP A 131 -8.14 5.77 1.34
CA TRP A 131 -6.94 6.04 0.54
C TRP A 131 -6.97 7.44 -0.08
N VAL A 132 -8.12 7.86 -0.61
CA VAL A 132 -8.32 9.21 -1.17
C VAL A 132 -8.03 10.32 -0.15
N LEU A 133 -8.46 10.11 1.10
CA LEU A 133 -8.22 11.05 2.20
C LEU A 133 -6.78 10.99 2.71
N GLU A 134 -6.18 9.81 2.65
CA GLU A 134 -4.79 9.54 3.02
C GLU A 134 -3.87 10.00 1.88
N ARG A 135 -3.82 11.32 1.65
CA ARG A 135 -2.81 11.92 0.79
C ARG A 135 -1.46 11.61 1.41
N ASP A 136 -0.71 10.72 0.77
CA ASP A 136 0.67 10.49 1.12
C ASP A 136 1.41 11.85 1.08
N LYS A 137 2.35 12.03 2.01
CA LYS A 137 3.23 13.20 2.06
C LYS A 137 3.82 13.47 0.67
N PRO A 138 4.25 14.70 0.34
CA PRO A 138 4.86 15.00 -0.96
C PRO A 138 6.20 14.26 -1.08
N VAL A 139 6.12 12.98 -1.39
CA VAL A 139 7.17 12.14 -1.94
C VAL A 139 7.00 12.29 -3.45
N ASP A 140 8.11 12.44 -4.15
CA ASP A 140 8.08 12.63 -5.59
C ASP A 140 7.32 11.47 -6.25
N SER A 141 6.17 11.79 -6.83
CA SER A 141 5.28 10.80 -7.45
C SER A 141 5.99 10.01 -8.57
N GLU A 142 6.99 10.60 -9.19
CA GLU A 142 7.87 9.95 -10.17
C GLU A 142 8.75 8.86 -9.55
N GLU A 143 9.33 9.10 -8.37
CA GLU A 143 10.15 8.09 -7.68
C GLU A 143 9.30 6.86 -7.29
N ILE A 144 8.07 7.09 -6.85
CA ILE A 144 7.12 6.02 -6.53
C ILE A 144 6.74 5.26 -7.81
N ALA A 145 6.43 5.97 -8.90
CA ALA A 145 6.13 5.33 -10.19
C ALA A 145 7.30 4.46 -10.66
N HIS A 146 8.53 4.97 -10.60
CA HIS A 146 9.73 4.22 -10.96
C HIS A 146 9.95 3.01 -10.04
N GLY A 147 9.73 3.17 -8.73
CA GLY A 147 9.80 2.07 -7.77
C GLY A 147 8.79 0.96 -8.08
N LEU A 148 7.54 1.31 -8.39
CA LEU A 148 6.51 0.36 -8.77
C LEU A 148 6.82 -0.33 -10.10
N LEU A 149 7.31 0.41 -11.10
CA LEU A 149 7.76 -0.17 -12.37
C LEU A 149 8.92 -1.14 -12.17
N HIS A 150 9.88 -0.80 -11.31
CA HIS A 150 10.99 -1.70 -10.98
C HIS A 150 10.49 -2.98 -10.30
N GLN A 151 9.55 -2.88 -9.37
CA GLN A 151 8.94 -4.03 -8.72
C GLN A 151 8.17 -4.93 -9.70
N LEU A 152 7.46 -4.34 -10.66
CA LEU A 152 6.79 -5.08 -11.74
C LEU A 152 7.83 -5.85 -12.58
N GLN A 153 8.90 -5.18 -13.00
CA GLN A 153 9.99 -5.79 -13.77
C GLN A 153 10.70 -6.92 -13.01
N GLU A 154 10.94 -6.77 -11.71
CA GLU A 154 11.51 -7.83 -10.88
C GLU A 154 10.61 -9.06 -10.80
N ARG A 155 9.30 -8.86 -10.66
CA ARG A 155 8.32 -9.95 -10.62
C ARG A 155 8.27 -10.70 -11.94
N ARG A 156 8.23 -9.97 -13.05
CA ARG A 156 8.34 -10.54 -14.39
C ARG A 156 9.65 -11.32 -14.58
N PHE A 157 10.77 -10.77 -14.13
CA PHE A 157 12.06 -11.46 -14.22
C PHE A 157 12.06 -12.76 -13.39
N LYS A 158 11.47 -12.74 -12.19
CA LYS A 158 11.30 -13.94 -11.36
C LYS A 158 10.37 -14.96 -12.02
N GLY A 159 9.29 -14.53 -12.67
CA GLY A 159 8.40 -15.40 -13.46
C GLY A 159 9.14 -16.05 -14.61
N LEU A 160 9.86 -15.25 -15.40
CA LEU A 160 10.66 -15.73 -16.52
C LEU A 160 11.75 -16.73 -16.09
N LEU A 161 12.38 -16.51 -14.93
CA LEU A 161 13.34 -17.48 -14.37
C LEU A 161 12.67 -18.81 -13.98
N LYS A 162 11.42 -18.80 -13.49
CA LYS A 162 10.67 -20.03 -13.22
C LYS A 162 10.31 -20.74 -14.52
N ASP A 163 9.84 -19.99 -15.52
CA ASP A 163 9.51 -20.55 -16.83
C ASP A 163 10.73 -21.16 -17.53
N ILE A 164 11.92 -20.56 -17.37
CA ILE A 164 13.19 -21.14 -17.82
C ILE A 164 13.43 -22.48 -17.14
N LYS A 165 13.35 -22.54 -15.80
CA LYS A 165 13.57 -23.78 -15.05
C LYS A 165 12.57 -24.87 -15.45
N GLU A 166 11.29 -24.53 -15.59
CA GLU A 166 10.29 -25.49 -16.04
C GLU A 166 10.54 -25.97 -17.48
N ALA A 167 11.01 -25.09 -18.37
CA ALA A 167 11.37 -25.47 -19.74
C ALA A 167 12.63 -26.35 -19.79
N GLU A 168 13.61 -26.12 -18.90
CA GLU A 168 14.78 -26.99 -18.71
C GLU A 168 14.36 -28.38 -18.23
N GLU A 169 13.48 -28.44 -17.22
CA GLU A 169 12.95 -29.71 -16.68
C GLU A 169 12.12 -30.49 -17.70
N LYS A 170 11.36 -29.79 -18.56
CA LYS A 170 10.55 -30.40 -19.63
C LYS A 170 11.37 -30.78 -20.87
N GLY A 171 12.62 -30.33 -20.98
CA GLY A 171 13.48 -30.59 -22.15
C GLY A 171 13.06 -29.85 -23.43
N ASP A 172 12.24 -28.81 -23.33
CA ASP A 172 11.73 -28.02 -24.46
C ASP A 172 12.76 -26.98 -24.93
N TRP A 173 13.76 -27.44 -25.70
CA TRP A 173 14.88 -26.61 -26.16
C TRP A 173 14.48 -25.38 -26.99
N GLN A 174 13.39 -25.46 -27.77
CA GLN A 174 12.89 -24.33 -28.55
C GLN A 174 12.35 -23.22 -27.64
N LYS A 175 11.53 -23.58 -26.65
CA LYS A 175 10.93 -22.66 -25.69
C LYS A 175 12.00 -22.07 -24.76
N LEU A 176 12.97 -22.88 -24.35
CA LEU A 176 14.14 -22.44 -23.59
C LEU A 176 14.94 -21.36 -24.33
N SER A 177 15.24 -21.57 -25.62
CA SER A 177 16.02 -20.61 -26.40
C SER A 177 15.32 -19.25 -26.55
N LEU A 178 13.99 -19.24 -26.66
CA LEU A 178 13.18 -18.03 -26.70
C LEU A 178 13.17 -17.31 -25.35
N LEU A 179 13.01 -18.03 -24.24
CA LEU A 179 13.03 -17.48 -22.89
C LEU A 179 14.41 -16.91 -22.52
N LEU A 180 15.50 -17.58 -22.92
CA LEU A 180 16.87 -17.07 -22.75
C LEU A 180 17.14 -15.82 -23.59
N ARG A 181 16.58 -15.73 -24.81
CA ARG A 181 16.65 -14.50 -25.62
C ARG A 181 15.87 -13.36 -24.97
N GLN A 182 14.69 -13.63 -24.40
CA GLN A 182 13.94 -12.62 -23.64
C GLN A 182 14.73 -12.16 -22.41
N LYS A 183 15.31 -13.08 -21.64
CA LYS A 183 16.21 -12.76 -20.51
C LYS A 183 17.37 -11.85 -20.94
N ASN A 184 18.03 -12.14 -22.06
CA ASN A 184 19.11 -11.29 -22.57
C ASN A 184 18.61 -9.91 -23.02
N LYS A 185 17.44 -9.81 -23.64
CA LYS A 185 16.82 -8.51 -23.95
C LYS A 185 16.54 -7.70 -22.68
N PHE A 186 16.03 -8.34 -21.63
CA PHE A 186 15.85 -7.71 -20.32
C PHE A 186 17.17 -7.20 -19.73
N ALA A 187 18.21 -8.03 -19.73
CA ALA A 187 19.53 -7.66 -19.23
C ALA A 187 20.18 -6.51 -20.03
N CYS A 188 20.00 -6.48 -21.35
CA CYS A 188 20.51 -5.40 -22.19
C CYS A 188 19.76 -4.07 -21.97
N ASN A 189 18.44 -4.12 -21.75
CA ASN A 189 17.65 -2.93 -21.48
C ASN A 189 17.96 -2.33 -20.08
N LEU A 190 18.29 -3.18 -19.10
CA LEU A 190 18.76 -2.75 -17.77
C LEU A 190 20.14 -2.08 -17.77
N LYS A 191 21.03 -2.45 -18.71
CA LYS A 191 22.36 -1.82 -18.87
C LYS A 191 22.35 -0.50 -19.65
N ARG A 192 21.23 -0.17 -20.30
CA ARG A 192 21.09 1.03 -21.16
C ARG A 192 20.38 2.20 -20.48
N ARG A 193 19.84 2.01 -19.27
CA ARG A 193 19.37 3.08 -18.39
C ARG A 193 20.48 3.44 -17.40
#